data_AF-A0AAQ4CXW7-F1
#
_entry.id   AF-A0AAQ4CXW7-F1
#
_cell.length_a   1.000
_cell.length_b   1.000
_cell.length_c   1.000
_cell.angle_alpha   90.00
_cell.angle_beta   90.00
_cell.angle_gamma   90.00
#
_symmetry.space_group_name_H-M   'P 1'
#
loop_
_entity.id
_entity.type
_entity.pdbx_description
1 polymer ?
#
loop_
_entity_poly.entity_id
_entity_poly.type
_entity_poly.pdbx_seq_one_letter_code
_entity_poly.pdbx_strand_id
1 'polypeptide(L)'
;MIRLLRRVQEDFLLTVQLNSFMAVETFLALTSIIDSSMNIYIKAYTHAAPMFIGMIFGCLAVRRNQLSRLIQGAAWALVATVSLAALLGVRTWFDGRPPERLESAFYAGLHRASWSLGASWVMYTCATGHGGFVNKILA
;
A
#
# COMPACT_ATOMS: atom_id res chain seq x y z
N MET A 1 -57.57 9.28 -3.37
CA MET A 1 -56.63 10.40 -3.10
C MET A 1 -55.83 10.22 -1.80
N ILE A 2 -56.47 10.05 -0.64
CA ILE A 2 -55.80 9.95 0.68
C ILE A 2 -54.80 8.77 0.79
N ARG A 3 -55.10 7.61 0.21
CA ARG A 3 -54.18 6.44 0.19
C ARG A 3 -52.91 6.69 -0.63
N LEU A 4 -52.98 7.57 -1.64
CA LEU A 4 -51.83 7.93 -2.47
C LEU A 4 -50.89 8.87 -1.70
N LEU A 5 -51.47 9.86 -1.01
CA LEU A 5 -50.72 10.79 -0.16
C LEU A 5 -49.99 10.06 0.99
N ARG A 6 -50.63 9.06 1.61
CA ARG A 6 -49.99 8.26 2.65
C ARG A 6 -48.77 7.48 2.14
N ARG A 7 -48.88 6.84 0.97
CA ARG A 7 -47.75 6.14 0.34
C ARG A 7 -46.60 7.07 0.03
N VAL A 8 -46.88 8.22 -0.58
CA VAL A 8 -45.85 9.22 -0.88
C VAL A 8 -45.15 9.73 0.39
N GLN A 9 -45.89 9.89 1.48
CA GLN A 9 -45.32 10.29 2.78
C GLN A 9 -44.47 9.19 3.42
N GLU A 10 -44.87 7.92 3.31
CA GLU A 10 -44.11 6.77 3.78
C GLU A 10 -42.82 6.58 2.96
N ASP A 11 -42.90 6.67 1.63
CA ASP A 11 -41.73 6.57 0.73
C ASP A 11 -40.74 7.72 1.00
N PHE A 12 -41.25 8.94 1.23
CA PHE A 12 -40.42 10.08 1.60
C PHE A 12 -39.74 9.88 2.97
N LEU A 13 -40.48 9.46 3.98
CA LEU A 13 -39.93 9.14 5.30
C LEU A 13 -38.86 8.04 5.22
N LEU A 14 -39.11 7.00 4.44
CA LEU A 14 -38.18 5.88 4.28
C LEU A 14 -36.88 6.30 3.58
N THR A 15 -36.99 7.18 2.57
CA THR A 15 -35.83 7.76 1.88
C THR A 15 -35.02 8.67 2.81
N VAL A 16 -35.68 9.48 3.65
CA VAL A 16 -35.01 10.32 4.65
C VAL A 16 -34.30 9.49 5.70
N GLN A 17 -34.92 8.41 6.19
CA GLN A 17 -34.31 7.49 7.16
C GLN A 17 -33.10 6.76 6.55
N LEU A 18 -33.22 6.26 5.32
CA LEU A 18 -32.11 5.62 4.60
C LEU A 18 -30.94 6.59 4.39
N ASN A 19 -31.21 7.82 3.95
CA ASN A 19 -30.16 8.83 3.77
C ASN A 19 -29.48 9.21 5.09
N SER A 20 -30.25 9.29 6.18
CA SER A 20 -29.72 9.58 7.52
C SER A 20 -28.84 8.44 8.02
N PHE A 21 -29.25 7.18 7.80
CA PHE A 21 -28.47 6.00 8.15
C PHE A 21 -27.14 5.94 7.36
N MET A 22 -27.19 6.16 6.05
CA MET A 22 -26.00 6.22 5.20
C MET A 22 -25.06 7.37 5.62
N ALA A 23 -25.60 8.52 6.03
CA ALA A 23 -24.81 9.65 6.52
C ALA A 23 -24.08 9.32 7.83
N VAL A 24 -24.69 8.54 8.73
CA VAL A 24 -24.05 8.10 9.98
C VAL A 24 -22.94 7.09 9.70
N GLU A 25 -23.18 6.10 8.84
CA GLU A 25 -22.16 5.10 8.45
C GLU A 25 -20.96 5.77 7.77
N THR A 26 -21.20 6.72 6.88
CA THR A 26 -20.12 7.48 6.24
C THR A 26 -19.35 8.36 7.24
N PHE A 27 -20.03 8.99 8.20
CA PHE A 27 -19.37 9.74 9.28
C PHE A 27 -18.51 8.84 10.18
N LEU A 28 -18.99 7.65 10.53
CA LEU A 28 -18.24 6.65 11.30
C LEU A 28 -17.03 6.11 10.53
N ALA A 29 -17.20 5.84 9.23
CA ALA A 29 -16.09 5.46 8.36
C ALA A 29 -15.03 6.56 8.27
N LEU A 30 -15.45 7.83 8.14
CA LEU A 30 -14.54 8.97 8.12
C LEU A 30 -13.76 9.12 9.43
N THR A 31 -14.42 8.99 10.57
CA THR A 31 -13.74 9.06 11.88
C THR A 31 -12.75 7.91 12.07
N SER A 32 -13.09 6.68 11.63
CA SER A 32 -12.17 5.53 11.63
C SER A 32 -10.93 5.74 10.74
N ILE A 33 -11.12 6.34 9.56
CA ILE A 33 -10.02 6.70 8.65
C ILE A 33 -9.12 7.78 9.26
N ILE A 34 -9.71 8.80 9.87
CA ILE A 34 -8.98 9.90 10.52
C ILE A 34 -8.18 9.36 11.71
N ASP A 35 -8.78 8.52 12.56
CA ASP A 35 -8.08 7.90 13.69
C ASP A 35 -6.91 7.03 13.22
N SER A 36 -7.11 6.20 12.20
CA SER A 36 -6.04 5.39 11.59
C SER A 36 -4.91 6.26 11.02
N SER A 37 -5.25 7.39 10.40
CA SER A 37 -4.28 8.32 9.84
C SER A 37 -3.44 8.98 10.93
N MET A 38 -4.07 9.44 12.02
CA MET A 38 -3.33 10.06 13.13
C MET A 38 -2.51 9.04 13.93
N ASN A 39 -3.05 7.86 14.19
CA ASN A 39 -2.41 6.88 15.05
C ASN A 39 -1.39 5.96 14.35
N ILE A 40 -1.47 5.80 13.03
CA ILE A 40 -0.59 4.87 12.31
C ILE A 40 0.24 5.62 11.26
N TYR A 41 -0.37 6.55 10.51
CA TYR A 41 0.27 7.14 9.34
C TYR A 41 1.24 8.29 9.66
N ILE A 42 0.88 9.16 10.61
CA ILE A 42 1.68 10.35 10.98
C ILE A 42 2.94 9.98 11.77
N LYS A 43 2.98 8.80 12.39
CA LYS A 43 4.08 8.43 13.29
C LYS A 43 5.37 8.17 12.52
N ALA A 44 6.41 8.93 12.86
CA ALA A 44 7.71 8.96 12.17
C ALA A 44 8.39 7.59 12.07
N TYR A 45 8.19 6.70 13.06
CA TYR A 45 8.79 5.36 13.03
C TYR A 45 8.29 4.48 11.87
N THR A 46 7.10 4.74 11.33
CA THR A 46 6.59 3.99 10.18
C THR A 46 7.32 4.31 8.88
N HIS A 47 8.02 5.45 8.84
CA HIS A 47 8.83 5.92 7.72
C HIS A 47 10.33 5.69 7.94
N ALA A 48 10.75 5.18 9.09
CA ALA A 48 12.15 4.92 9.38
C ALA A 48 12.74 3.83 8.46
N ALA A 49 12.02 2.72 8.29
CA ALA A 49 12.44 1.62 7.42
C ALA A 49 12.76 2.05 5.98
N PRO A 50 11.86 2.75 5.25
CA PRO A 50 12.15 3.17 3.89
C PRO A 50 13.30 4.18 3.80
N MET A 51 13.50 5.04 4.81
CA MET A 51 14.65 5.95 4.85
C MET A 51 15.98 5.21 4.97
N PHE A 52 16.08 4.23 5.89
CA PHE A 52 17.30 3.44 6.05
C PHE A 52 17.62 2.62 4.81
N ILE A 53 16.61 2.01 4.17
CA ILE A 53 16.78 1.26 2.93
C ILE A 53 17.37 2.16 1.84
N GLY A 54 16.79 3.34 1.61
CA GLY A 54 17.29 4.29 0.62
C GLY A 54 18.72 4.73 0.93
N MET A 55 19.04 4.99 2.20
CA MET A 55 20.39 5.39 2.61
C MET A 55 21.43 4.31 2.35
N ILE A 56 21.12 3.05 2.68
CA ILE A 56 22.02 1.90 2.42
C ILE A 56 22.30 1.76 0.93
N PHE A 57 21.26 1.80 0.09
CA PHE A 57 21.40 1.70 -1.35
C PHE A 57 22.14 2.90 -1.97
N GLY A 58 21.92 4.10 -1.43
CA GLY A 58 22.66 5.30 -1.82
C GLY A 58 24.15 5.18 -1.50
N CYS A 59 24.51 4.73 -0.30
CA CYS A 59 25.91 4.48 0.07
C CYS A 59 26.54 3.38 -0.79
N LEU A 60 25.79 2.33 -1.12
CA LEU A 60 26.25 1.25 -1.97
C LEU A 60 26.51 1.74 -3.41
N ALA A 61 25.66 2.66 -3.92
CA ALA A 61 25.81 3.23 -5.26
C ALA A 61 27.14 3.99 -5.42
N VAL A 62 27.57 4.69 -4.37
CA VAL A 62 28.85 5.42 -4.35
C VAL A 62 30.05 4.47 -4.43
N ARG A 63 29.96 3.29 -3.81
CA ARG A 63 31.08 2.34 -3.73
C ARG A 63 31.32 1.49 -4.99
N ARG A 64 30.57 1.71 -6.08
CA ARG A 64 30.77 1.07 -7.41
C ARG A 64 31.24 -0.39 -7.32
N ASN A 65 30.51 -1.21 -6.56
CA ASN A 65 30.80 -2.63 -6.47
C ASN A 65 30.42 -3.32 -7.79
N GLN A 66 31.34 -4.11 -8.34
CA GLN A 66 31.08 -4.99 -9.48
C GLN A 66 30.25 -6.18 -9.00
N LEU A 67 28.92 -6.12 -9.17
CA LEU A 67 28.06 -7.26 -8.86
C LEU A 67 28.15 -8.30 -9.97
N SER A 68 28.26 -9.59 -9.60
CA SER A 68 28.17 -10.67 -10.58
C SER A 68 26.78 -10.70 -11.22
N ARG A 69 26.71 -11.10 -12.49
CA ARG A 69 25.44 -11.21 -13.24
C ARG A 69 24.41 -12.12 -12.54
N LEU A 70 24.91 -13.13 -11.82
CA LEU A 70 24.07 -14.08 -11.09
C LEU A 70 23.40 -13.43 -9.86
N ILE A 71 24.15 -12.60 -9.11
CA ILE A 71 23.59 -11.84 -7.98
C ILE A 71 22.60 -10.78 -8.48
N GLN A 72 22.89 -10.12 -9.60
CA GLN A 72 21.96 -9.16 -10.22
C GLN A 72 20.64 -9.83 -10.60
N GLY A 73 20.69 -10.99 -11.28
CA GLY A 73 19.49 -11.75 -11.64
C GLY A 73 18.67 -12.20 -10.42
N ALA A 74 19.36 -12.72 -9.40
CA ALA A 74 18.72 -13.12 -8.15
C ALA A 74 18.05 -11.93 -7.44
N ALA A 75 18.72 -10.78 -7.38
CA ALA A 75 18.19 -9.58 -6.76
C ALA A 75 16.97 -9.01 -7.52
N TRP A 76 16.98 -9.05 -8.85
CA TRP A 76 15.81 -8.68 -9.67
C TRP A 76 14.61 -9.60 -9.39
N ALA A 77 14.82 -10.92 -9.37
CA ALA A 77 13.77 -11.87 -9.07
C ALA A 77 13.24 -11.70 -7.64
N LEU A 78 14.12 -11.49 -6.67
CA LEU A 78 13.77 -11.27 -5.27
C LEU A 78 12.95 -9.99 -5.12
N VAL A 79 13.39 -8.88 -5.70
CA VAL A 79 12.69 -7.60 -5.67
C VAL A 79 11.32 -7.71 -6.31
N ALA A 80 11.22 -8.30 -7.50
CA ALA A 80 9.94 -8.49 -8.18
C ALA A 80 8.98 -9.32 -7.31
N THR A 81 9.46 -10.42 -6.73
CA THR A 81 8.66 -11.30 -5.87
C THR A 81 8.20 -10.58 -4.61
N VAL A 82 9.08 -9.84 -3.94
CA VAL A 82 8.77 -9.13 -2.71
C VAL A 82 7.81 -7.97 -2.95
N SER A 83 7.99 -7.21 -4.04
CA SER A 83 7.06 -6.14 -4.42
C SER A 83 5.70 -6.69 -4.85
N LEU A 84 5.66 -7.81 -5.60
CA LEU A 84 4.41 -8.49 -5.95
C LEU A 84 3.70 -9.06 -4.72
N ALA A 85 4.43 -9.67 -3.78
CA ALA A 85 3.86 -10.17 -2.53
C ALA A 85 3.24 -9.03 -1.70
N ALA A 86 3.88 -7.86 -1.67
CA ALA A 86 3.32 -6.68 -1.00
C ALA A 86 2.04 -6.17 -1.67
N LEU A 87 1.86 -6.33 -2.99
CA LEU A 87 0.64 -5.92 -3.69
C LEU A 87 -0.47 -6.98 -3.60
N LEU A 88 -0.11 -8.26 -3.81
CA LEU A 88 -1.04 -9.37 -3.88
C LEU A 88 -1.44 -9.91 -2.51
N GLY A 89 -0.66 -9.66 -1.46
CA GLY A 89 -0.93 -10.14 -0.09
C GLY A 89 -2.30 -9.70 0.43
N VAL A 90 -2.74 -8.49 0.04
CA VAL A 90 -4.02 -7.92 0.46
C VAL A 90 -5.20 -8.39 -0.40
N ARG A 91 -4.96 -9.08 -1.53
CA ARG A 91 -6.02 -9.52 -2.45
C ARG A 91 -7.06 -10.39 -1.76
N THR A 92 -6.61 -11.30 -0.89
CA THR A 92 -7.50 -12.23 -0.20
C THR A 92 -8.44 -11.53 0.80
N TRP A 93 -8.07 -10.34 1.28
CA TRP A 93 -8.90 -9.57 2.22
C TRP A 93 -10.10 -8.94 1.49
N PHE A 94 -9.93 -8.59 0.21
CA PHE A 94 -11.00 -8.07 -0.63
C PHE A 94 -12.01 -9.14 -1.06
N ASP A 95 -11.60 -10.41 -1.08
CA ASP A 95 -12.47 -11.53 -1.45
C ASP A 95 -13.30 -12.05 -0.24
N GLY A 96 -13.30 -11.31 0.88
CA GLY A 96 -14.16 -11.56 2.04
C GLY A 96 -13.55 -12.40 3.16
N ARG A 97 -12.27 -12.80 3.06
CA ARG A 97 -11.57 -13.47 4.16
C ARG A 97 -11.14 -12.44 5.20
N PRO A 98 -11.59 -12.55 6.48
CA PRO A 98 -11.10 -11.67 7.52
C PRO A 98 -9.60 -11.89 7.72
N PRO A 99 -8.78 -10.83 7.74
CA PRO A 99 -7.34 -10.97 7.82
C PRO A 99 -6.92 -11.51 9.19
N GLU A 100 -6.03 -12.49 9.20
CA GLU A 100 -5.51 -13.04 10.44
C GLU A 100 -4.64 -11.99 11.14
N ARG A 101 -4.62 -11.97 12.48
CA ARG A 101 -3.88 -10.94 13.25
C ARG A 101 -2.39 -10.95 12.91
N LEU A 102 -1.83 -12.14 12.70
CA LEU A 102 -0.43 -12.31 12.34
C LEU A 102 -0.12 -11.78 10.93
N GLU A 103 -0.97 -12.13 9.96
CA GLU A 103 -0.89 -11.65 8.58
C GLU A 103 -0.99 -10.13 8.51
N SER A 104 -1.93 -9.55 9.25
CA SER A 104 -2.13 -8.10 9.36
C SER A 104 -0.90 -7.40 9.94
N ALA A 105 -0.29 -7.95 10.99
CA ALA A 105 0.89 -7.38 11.63
C ALA A 105 2.11 -7.41 10.70
N PHE A 106 2.36 -8.53 10.04
CA PHE A 106 3.45 -8.66 9.06
C PHE A 106 3.24 -7.72 7.88
N TYR A 107 2.04 -7.70 7.32
CA TYR A 107 1.72 -6.81 6.20
C TYR A 107 1.90 -5.35 6.62
N ALA A 108 1.32 -4.92 7.74
CA ALA A 108 1.44 -3.55 8.25
C ALA A 108 2.89 -3.11 8.44
N GLY A 109 3.78 -3.99 8.94
CA GLY A 109 5.19 -3.68 9.16
C GLY A 109 6.05 -3.73 7.89
N LEU A 110 5.82 -4.69 6.99
CA LEU A 110 6.75 -5.01 5.91
C LEU A 110 6.34 -4.44 4.55
N HIS A 111 5.05 -4.13 4.30
CA HIS A 111 4.59 -3.68 2.97
C HIS A 111 5.31 -2.40 2.48
N ARG A 112 5.56 -1.43 3.37
CA ARG A 112 6.28 -0.20 3.00
C ARG A 112 7.76 -0.47 2.75
N ALA A 113 8.39 -1.26 3.62
CA ALA A 113 9.80 -1.62 3.50
C ALA A 113 10.07 -2.42 2.21
N SER A 114 9.22 -3.39 1.89
CA SER A 114 9.30 -4.19 0.67
C SER A 114 9.15 -3.35 -0.60
N TRP A 115 8.19 -2.42 -0.62
CA TRP A 115 8.05 -1.48 -1.74
C TRP A 115 9.28 -0.57 -1.90
N SER A 116 9.76 0.00 -0.81
CA SER A 116 10.94 0.86 -0.83
C SER A 116 12.23 0.13 -1.16
N LEU A 117 12.38 -1.15 -0.78
CA LEU A 117 13.47 -2.02 -1.24
C LEU A 117 13.45 -2.17 -2.76
N GLY A 118 12.28 -2.41 -3.34
CA GLY A 118 12.15 -2.54 -4.78
C GLY A 118 12.49 -1.25 -5.52
N ALA A 119 11.94 -0.12 -5.08
CA ALA A 119 12.27 1.18 -5.64
C ALA A 119 13.77 1.51 -5.51
N SER A 120 14.37 1.25 -4.34
CA SER A 120 15.79 1.53 -4.09
C SER A 120 16.71 0.65 -4.93
N TRP A 121 16.37 -0.63 -5.13
CA TRP A 121 17.10 -1.53 -6.02
C TRP A 121 17.11 -1.02 -7.46
N VAL A 122 15.95 -0.62 -7.98
CA VAL A 122 15.84 -0.05 -9.34
C VAL A 122 16.75 1.17 -9.47
N MET A 123 16.64 2.13 -8.55
CA MET A 123 17.48 3.34 -8.55
C MET A 123 18.98 3.01 -8.49
N TYR A 124 19.38 2.06 -7.63
CA TYR A 124 20.75 1.59 -7.51
C TYR A 124 21.28 0.97 -8.81
N THR A 125 20.50 0.10 -9.45
CA THR A 125 20.91 -0.53 -10.71
C THR A 125 21.04 0.48 -11.84
N CYS A 126 20.15 1.48 -11.92
CA CYS A 126 20.25 2.59 -12.86
C CYS A 126 21.51 3.42 -12.60
N ALA A 127 21.76 3.83 -11.35
CA ALA A 127 22.93 4.65 -10.98
C ALA A 127 24.28 3.95 -11.23
N THR A 128 24.33 2.62 -11.05
CA THR A 128 25.56 1.84 -11.24
C THR A 128 25.78 1.36 -12.68
N GLY A 129 24.83 1.61 -13.59
CA GLY A 129 24.90 1.15 -14.99
C GLY A 129 24.55 -0.34 -15.18
N HIS A 130 24.06 -1.00 -14.14
CA HIS A 130 23.63 -2.39 -14.15
C HIS A 130 22.10 -2.55 -14.38
N GLY A 131 21.41 -1.47 -14.74
CA GLY A 131 19.96 -1.44 -14.94
C GLY A 131 19.44 -2.23 -16.14
N GLY A 132 20.32 -2.74 -17.00
CA GLY A 132 19.96 -3.62 -18.11
C GLY A 132 18.83 -3.05 -18.99
N PHE A 133 17.69 -3.73 -19.00
CA PHE A 133 16.48 -3.32 -19.74
C PHE A 133 15.86 -2.02 -19.22
N VAL A 134 15.86 -1.78 -17.91
CA VAL A 134 15.28 -0.55 -17.33
C VAL A 134 16.07 0.68 -17.76
N ASN A 135 17.39 0.57 -17.83
CA ASN A 135 18.24 1.66 -18.32
C ASN A 135 18.01 1.96 -19.82
N LYS A 136 17.47 1.01 -20.59
CA LYS A 136 17.12 1.20 -22.01
C LYS A 136 15.74 1.84 -22.21
N ILE A 137 14.84 1.71 -21.24
CA ILE A 137 13.52 2.38 -21.28
C ILE A 137 13.64 3.83 -20.84
N LEU A 138 14.51 4.11 -19.88
CA LEU A 138 14.65 5.43 -19.27
C LEU A 138 15.58 6.38 -20.06
N ALA A 139 16.37 5.84 -21.00
CA ALA A 139 17.25 6.59 -21.90
C ALA A 139 16.53 6.89 -23.22
#